data_AF-A9DLL2-F1
#
_entry.id   AF-A9DLL2-F1
#
_cell.length_a   1.000
_cell.length_b   1.000
_cell.length_c   1.000
_cell.angle_alpha   90.00
_cell.angle_beta   90.00
_cell.angle_gamma   90.00
#
_symmetry.space_group_name_H-M   'P 1'
#
loop_
_entity.id
_entity.type
_entity.pdbx_description
1 polymer ?
#
loop_
_entity_poly.entity_id
_entity_poly.type
_entity_poly.pdbx_seq_one_letter_code
_entity_poly.pdbx_strand_id
1 'polypeptide(L)'
;MNDTFLEVFGASAHRYTLKTTLTHAEVQEFEQKYSVSLPPEYKVFLTEIGNGGAGPFYGVYSLNTPEQFVDAPIDYLQRTPFLTSKTTGKEWDKMYATFKNTFSDEEYEEGVAKMYAGVLTIGARGCAGYLGIMLQGKDKGRVLYTYDEMEYPASFADENHFLDWYENWLDSINFGDAIQKAGSHTIQNEEECINWFLSRTERYWKLVSLAYLKGFEKLSNRSIKILQQKYDTETDEKVKLYILNILTMHDYDNNIEKLIQLQEKPLDFLRNLHVFAKEKTIDFQQQIKQLKATYSEDQDIVMYLTYITQLDLENN
;
A
#
# COMPACT_ATOMS: atom_id res chain seq x y z
N MET A 1 -3.34 2.62 10.48
CA MET A 1 -3.86 1.89 9.30
C MET A 1 -5.30 1.48 9.56
N ASN A 2 -6.19 1.67 8.58
CA ASN A 2 -7.64 1.56 8.77
C ASN A 2 -8.25 0.17 8.52
N ASP A 3 -7.42 -0.87 8.42
CA ASP A 3 -7.85 -2.26 8.41
C ASP A 3 -7.60 -2.92 9.77
N THR A 4 -8.58 -2.79 10.66
CA THR A 4 -8.47 -3.30 12.04
C THR A 4 -8.49 -4.82 12.12
N PHE A 5 -9.17 -5.47 11.18
CA PHE A 5 -9.44 -6.91 11.24
C PHE A 5 -8.65 -7.71 10.21
N LEU A 6 -7.76 -7.05 9.45
CA LEU A 6 -6.92 -7.68 8.44
C LEU A 6 -7.75 -8.24 7.28
N GLU A 7 -8.77 -7.50 6.86
CA GLU A 7 -9.68 -7.81 5.75
C GLU A 7 -9.01 -7.65 4.38
N VAL A 8 -7.99 -6.79 4.27
CA VAL A 8 -7.25 -6.59 3.04
C VAL A 8 -6.57 -7.90 2.66
N PHE A 9 -6.67 -8.28 1.38
CA PHE A 9 -6.12 -9.54 0.91
C PHE A 9 -4.63 -9.68 1.25
N GLY A 10 -4.30 -10.75 1.99
CA GLY A 10 -2.94 -11.06 2.46
C GLY A 10 -2.49 -10.32 3.74
N ALA A 11 -3.27 -9.35 4.24
CA ALA A 11 -2.96 -8.61 5.46
C ALA A 11 -2.89 -9.51 6.71
N SER A 12 -3.65 -10.62 6.74
CA SER A 12 -3.58 -11.60 7.83
C SER A 12 -2.22 -12.30 7.92
N ALA A 13 -1.46 -12.38 6.82
CA ALA A 13 -0.15 -13.01 6.77
C ALA A 13 0.95 -12.11 7.36
N HIS A 14 1.02 -10.85 6.91
CA HIS A 14 2.07 -9.91 7.36
C HIS A 14 1.65 -9.01 8.53
N ARG A 15 0.35 -8.93 8.84
CA ARG A 15 -0.22 -8.17 9.98
C ARG A 15 0.29 -6.73 10.07
N TYR A 16 0.51 -6.10 8.92
CA TYR A 16 1.12 -4.77 8.79
C TYR A 16 2.44 -4.58 9.54
N THR A 17 3.19 -5.67 9.74
CA THR A 17 4.48 -5.65 10.40
C THR A 17 5.60 -5.50 9.37
N LEU A 18 6.39 -4.45 9.50
CA LEU A 18 7.62 -4.26 8.74
C LEU A 18 8.76 -5.05 9.38
N LYS A 19 9.70 -5.51 8.56
CA LYS A 19 10.93 -6.13 9.04
C LYS A 19 12.00 -5.07 9.29
N THR A 20 12.96 -5.37 10.15
CA THR A 20 14.09 -4.47 10.48
C THR A 20 14.78 -3.97 9.21
N THR A 21 15.10 -2.69 9.17
CA THR A 21 15.80 -2.05 8.05
C THR A 21 17.21 -2.59 7.87
N LEU A 22 17.70 -2.51 6.64
CA LEU A 22 19.09 -2.78 6.31
C LEU A 22 19.94 -1.53 6.50
N THR A 23 21.21 -1.75 6.80
CA THR A 23 22.24 -0.72 6.66
C THR A 23 22.56 -0.49 5.18
N HIS A 24 23.11 0.67 4.87
CA HIS A 24 23.59 0.96 3.51
C HIS A 24 24.69 -0.01 3.07
N ALA A 25 25.49 -0.54 4.00
CA ALA A 25 26.54 -1.52 3.72
C ALA A 25 25.95 -2.87 3.27
N GLU A 26 24.92 -3.37 3.96
CA GLU A 26 24.23 -4.61 3.56
C GLU A 26 23.59 -4.50 2.16
N VAL A 27 23.03 -3.33 1.84
CA VAL A 27 22.52 -3.06 0.48
C VAL A 27 23.63 -3.06 -0.56
N GLN A 28 24.78 -2.44 -0.25
CA GLN A 28 25.94 -2.42 -1.15
C GLN A 28 26.53 -3.83 -1.36
N GLU A 29 26.56 -4.66 -0.32
CA GLU A 29 26.99 -6.05 -0.42
C GLU A 29 26.10 -6.84 -1.39
N PHE A 30 24.78 -6.65 -1.35
CA PHE A 30 23.86 -7.24 -2.32
C PHE A 30 24.14 -6.75 -3.75
N GLU A 31 24.24 -5.43 -3.94
CA GLU A 31 24.53 -4.81 -5.24
C GLU A 31 25.85 -5.36 -5.83
N GLN A 32 26.89 -5.51 -5.01
CA GLN A 32 28.18 -6.08 -5.41
C GLN A 32 28.10 -7.58 -5.72
N LYS A 33 27.44 -8.37 -4.86
CA LYS A 33 27.30 -9.82 -5.01
C LYS A 33 26.64 -10.19 -6.33
N TYR A 34 25.61 -9.45 -6.72
CA TYR A 34 24.83 -9.72 -7.92
C TYR A 34 25.17 -8.80 -9.11
N SER A 35 26.16 -7.91 -8.94
CA SER A 35 26.59 -6.92 -9.94
C SER A 35 25.44 -6.09 -10.51
N VAL A 36 24.50 -5.69 -9.65
CA VAL A 36 23.34 -4.86 -9.98
C VAL A 36 23.37 -3.56 -9.20
N SER A 37 22.56 -2.59 -9.62
CA SER A 37 22.25 -1.44 -8.78
C SER A 37 20.76 -1.41 -8.51
N LEU A 38 20.38 -1.45 -7.24
CA LEU A 38 18.98 -1.36 -6.83
C LEU A 38 18.42 0.04 -7.13
N PRO A 39 17.15 0.14 -7.53
CA PRO A 39 16.47 1.42 -7.71
C PRO A 39 16.54 2.30 -6.45
N PRO A 40 16.77 3.62 -6.57
CA PRO A 40 16.91 4.52 -5.43
C PRO A 40 15.78 4.42 -4.40
N GLU A 41 14.54 4.39 -4.86
CA GLU A 41 13.32 4.36 -4.04
C GLU A 41 13.17 3.03 -3.29
N TYR A 42 13.58 1.92 -3.93
CA TYR A 42 13.62 0.61 -3.28
C TYR A 42 14.74 0.55 -2.22
N LYS A 43 15.88 1.21 -2.44
CA LYS A 43 16.93 1.33 -1.41
C LYS A 43 16.47 2.15 -0.21
N VAL A 44 15.76 3.25 -0.43
CA VAL A 44 15.13 4.04 0.64
C VAL A 44 14.19 3.16 1.44
N PHE A 45 13.29 2.41 0.78
CA PHE A 45 12.42 1.46 1.47
C PHE A 45 13.20 0.47 2.34
N LEU A 46 14.23 -0.19 1.79
CA LEU A 46 15.02 -1.18 2.51
C LEU A 46 15.78 -0.62 3.72
N THR A 47 16.20 0.64 3.65
CA THR A 47 17.10 1.26 4.66
C THR A 47 16.38 2.13 5.67
N GLU A 48 15.19 2.64 5.34
CA GLU A 48 14.44 3.59 6.16
C GLU A 48 13.07 3.05 6.60
N ILE A 49 12.43 2.17 5.81
CA ILE A 49 11.08 1.67 6.09
C ILE A 49 11.13 0.23 6.62
N GLY A 50 11.72 -0.69 5.87
CA GLY A 50 11.93 -2.06 6.32
C GLY A 50 12.54 -2.97 5.26
N ASN A 51 13.22 -4.03 5.70
CA ASN A 51 13.72 -5.09 4.82
C ASN A 51 12.59 -6.06 4.42
N GLY A 52 11.55 -5.52 3.79
CA GLY A 52 10.30 -6.20 3.50
C GLY A 52 9.32 -6.22 4.68
N GLY A 53 8.40 -7.18 4.66
CA GLY A 53 7.29 -7.26 5.61
C GLY A 53 6.00 -6.75 4.96
N ALA A 54 5.28 -5.85 5.64
CA ALA A 54 4.02 -5.31 5.17
C ALA A 54 4.10 -4.77 3.73
N GLY A 55 3.09 -5.11 2.92
CA GLY A 55 2.97 -4.68 1.53
C GLY A 55 1.74 -5.33 0.88
N PRO A 56 1.44 -5.00 -0.39
CA PRO A 56 0.38 -5.67 -1.15
C PRO A 56 0.45 -7.19 -1.08
N PHE A 57 -0.71 -7.84 -1.08
CA PHE A 57 -0.84 -9.29 -1.05
C PHE A 57 -0.10 -9.89 0.16
N TYR A 58 0.85 -10.81 -0.05
CA TYR A 58 1.60 -11.46 1.03
C TYR A 58 2.79 -10.63 1.54
N GLY A 59 2.90 -9.37 1.10
CA GLY A 59 3.94 -8.45 1.54
C GLY A 59 5.19 -8.47 0.66
N VAL A 60 6.17 -7.67 1.08
CA VAL A 60 7.46 -7.52 0.40
C VAL A 60 8.47 -8.48 1.01
N TYR A 61 9.20 -9.21 0.18
CA TYR A 61 10.27 -10.11 0.61
C TYR A 61 11.45 -9.35 1.20
N SER A 62 12.17 -10.02 2.08
CA SER A 62 13.47 -9.51 2.52
C SER A 62 14.48 -9.64 1.39
N LEU A 63 15.42 -8.70 1.33
CA LEU A 63 16.51 -8.77 0.38
C LEU A 63 17.37 -10.01 0.62
N ASN A 64 17.87 -10.61 -0.45
CA ASN A 64 18.74 -11.77 -0.47
C ASN A 64 18.07 -13.06 0.06
N THR A 65 16.75 -13.22 -0.09
CA THR A 65 16.08 -14.50 0.16
C THR A 65 15.94 -15.32 -1.13
N PRO A 66 15.91 -16.68 -1.05
CA PRO A 66 15.82 -17.54 -2.24
C PRO A 66 14.61 -17.24 -3.13
N GLU A 67 13.49 -16.83 -2.54
CA GLU A 67 12.22 -16.53 -3.23
C GLU A 67 12.31 -15.30 -4.15
N GLN A 68 13.38 -14.51 -4.08
CA GLN A 68 13.59 -13.36 -4.95
C GLN A 68 14.10 -13.73 -6.35
N PHE A 69 14.57 -14.96 -6.53
CA PHE A 69 15.23 -15.39 -7.74
C PHE A 69 14.35 -16.39 -8.49
N VAL A 70 14.25 -16.21 -9.80
CA VAL A 70 13.66 -17.21 -10.69
C VAL A 70 14.66 -18.34 -10.93
N ASP A 71 14.16 -19.50 -11.35
CA ASP A 71 15.00 -20.65 -11.70
C ASP A 71 15.72 -20.41 -13.04
N ALA A 72 16.83 -19.68 -12.97
CA ALA A 72 17.64 -19.24 -14.10
C ALA A 72 19.08 -18.90 -13.68
N PRO A 73 20.03 -18.86 -14.64
CA PRO A 73 21.37 -18.32 -14.40
C PRO A 73 21.33 -16.94 -13.76
N ILE A 74 21.98 -16.80 -12.59
CA ILE A 74 21.85 -15.61 -11.73
C ILE A 74 22.22 -14.28 -12.41
N ASP A 75 23.04 -14.33 -13.47
CA ASP A 75 23.43 -13.16 -14.25
C ASP A 75 22.25 -12.51 -14.99
N TYR A 76 21.08 -13.18 -15.07
CA TYR A 76 19.86 -12.65 -15.67
C TYR A 76 19.47 -11.26 -15.13
N LEU A 77 19.74 -10.96 -13.86
CA LEU A 77 19.48 -9.66 -13.24
C LEU A 77 20.33 -8.51 -13.84
N GLN A 78 21.43 -8.83 -14.49
CA GLN A 78 22.35 -7.88 -15.12
C GLN A 78 22.07 -7.71 -16.62
N ARG A 79 21.33 -8.66 -17.21
CA ARG A 79 21.05 -8.67 -18.64
C ARG A 79 20.15 -7.51 -19.03
N THR A 80 20.32 -7.03 -20.25
CA THR A 80 19.43 -6.02 -20.83
C THR A 80 18.00 -6.56 -20.88
N PRO A 81 17.01 -5.89 -20.26
CA PRO A 81 15.65 -6.38 -20.24
C PRO A 81 15.04 -6.47 -21.63
N PHE A 82 14.46 -7.62 -21.96
CA PHE A 82 13.50 -7.76 -23.06
C PHE A 82 12.18 -7.04 -22.73
N LEU A 83 11.73 -7.22 -21.49
CA LEU A 83 10.50 -6.62 -20.98
C LEU A 83 10.69 -5.11 -20.75
N THR A 84 9.82 -4.33 -21.35
CA THR A 84 9.69 -2.88 -21.16
C THR A 84 8.21 -2.54 -21.02
N SER A 85 7.90 -1.33 -20.55
CA SER A 85 6.52 -0.85 -20.48
C SER A 85 5.80 -0.73 -21.82
N LYS A 86 6.53 -0.89 -22.93
CA LYS A 86 5.99 -0.90 -24.29
C LYS A 86 5.89 -2.29 -24.89
N THR A 87 6.40 -3.32 -24.21
CA THR A 87 6.36 -4.70 -24.70
C THR A 87 4.91 -5.15 -24.77
N THR A 88 4.48 -5.54 -25.96
CA THR A 88 3.11 -5.98 -26.23
C THR A 88 2.96 -7.48 -25.98
N GLY A 89 1.72 -7.93 -25.72
CA GLY A 89 1.42 -9.36 -25.59
C GLY A 89 1.88 -10.18 -26.81
N LYS A 90 1.78 -9.62 -28.03
CA LYS A 90 2.26 -10.29 -29.24
C LYS A 90 3.79 -10.48 -29.27
N GLU A 91 4.54 -9.51 -28.77
CA GLU A 91 6.00 -9.62 -28.66
C GLU A 91 6.38 -10.63 -27.59
N TRP A 92 5.66 -10.64 -26.46
CA TRP A 92 5.80 -11.65 -25.42
C TRP A 92 5.53 -13.05 -25.94
N ASP A 93 4.39 -13.27 -26.61
CA ASP A 93 4.01 -14.56 -27.20
C ASP A 93 5.05 -15.05 -28.21
N LYS A 94 5.58 -14.15 -29.04
CA LYS A 94 6.64 -14.46 -30.00
C LYS A 94 7.91 -14.89 -29.30
N MET A 95 8.29 -14.20 -28.22
CA MET A 95 9.45 -14.55 -27.42
C MET A 95 9.26 -15.91 -26.74
N TYR A 96 8.13 -16.11 -26.04
CA TYR A 96 7.75 -17.39 -25.41
C TYR A 96 7.78 -18.56 -26.40
N ALA A 97 7.25 -18.37 -27.61
CA ALA A 97 7.24 -19.41 -28.64
C ALA A 97 8.64 -19.90 -29.06
N THR A 98 9.71 -19.12 -28.81
CA THR A 98 11.09 -19.55 -29.12
C THR A 98 11.61 -20.64 -28.19
N PHE A 99 11.04 -20.81 -27.00
CA PHE A 99 11.47 -21.80 -26.00
C PHE A 99 10.33 -22.68 -25.46
N LYS A 100 9.08 -22.45 -25.88
CA LYS A 100 7.92 -23.28 -25.48
C LYS A 100 8.11 -24.78 -25.75
N ASN A 101 8.81 -25.15 -26.83
CA ASN A 101 9.01 -26.55 -27.24
C ASN A 101 10.42 -27.06 -26.94
N THR A 102 11.12 -26.40 -26.02
CA THR A 102 12.42 -26.83 -25.53
C THR A 102 12.29 -28.13 -24.74
N PHE A 103 13.25 -29.05 -24.91
CA PHE A 103 13.27 -30.35 -24.22
C PHE A 103 14.42 -30.49 -23.21
N SER A 104 15.29 -29.48 -23.08
CA SER A 104 16.38 -29.46 -22.10
C SER A 104 16.16 -28.38 -21.04
N ASP A 105 16.56 -28.67 -19.81
CA ASP A 105 16.40 -27.74 -18.68
C ASP A 105 17.22 -26.45 -18.90
N GLU A 106 18.44 -26.57 -19.44
CA GLU A 106 19.35 -25.43 -19.68
C GLU A 106 18.77 -24.42 -20.69
N GLU A 107 18.16 -24.90 -21.78
CA GLU A 107 17.50 -24.03 -22.76
C GLU A 107 16.22 -23.39 -22.19
N TYR A 108 15.54 -24.07 -21.26
CA TYR A 108 14.35 -23.54 -20.57
C TYR A 108 14.76 -22.42 -19.60
N GLU A 109 15.74 -22.68 -18.74
CA GLU A 109 16.31 -21.71 -17.79
C GLU A 109 16.84 -20.46 -18.52
N GLU A 110 17.49 -20.62 -19.68
CA GLU A 110 17.95 -19.50 -20.50
C GLU A 110 16.78 -18.72 -21.14
N GLY A 111 15.66 -19.39 -21.44
CA GLY A 111 14.40 -18.75 -21.81
C GLY A 111 13.84 -17.88 -20.68
N VAL A 112 13.79 -18.42 -19.46
CA VAL A 112 13.40 -17.71 -18.24
C VAL A 112 14.31 -16.50 -18.02
N ALA A 113 15.64 -16.68 -18.12
CA ALA A 113 16.63 -15.63 -17.96
C ALA A 113 16.43 -14.47 -18.95
N LYS A 114 16.00 -14.77 -20.19
CA LYS A 114 15.70 -13.75 -21.21
C LYS A 114 14.39 -13.02 -20.96
N MET A 115 13.34 -13.77 -20.60
CA MET A 115 11.99 -13.20 -20.36
C MET A 115 11.98 -12.26 -19.16
N TYR A 116 12.65 -12.66 -18.09
CA TYR A 116 12.71 -11.93 -16.83
C TYR A 116 14.05 -11.22 -16.62
N ALA A 117 14.82 -10.98 -17.68
CA ALA A 117 16.07 -10.23 -17.64
C ALA A 117 15.89 -8.91 -16.87
N GLY A 118 16.72 -8.70 -15.85
CA GLY A 118 16.68 -7.52 -14.99
C GLY A 118 15.55 -7.47 -13.96
N VAL A 119 14.72 -8.51 -13.80
CA VAL A 119 13.59 -8.52 -12.86
C VAL A 119 13.96 -9.23 -11.56
N LEU A 120 13.90 -8.52 -10.43
CA LEU A 120 14.03 -9.13 -9.11
C LEU A 120 12.64 -9.37 -8.51
N THR A 121 12.36 -10.59 -8.06
CA THR A 121 11.09 -10.87 -7.36
C THR A 121 11.11 -10.25 -5.96
N ILE A 122 10.05 -9.54 -5.61
CA ILE A 122 9.93 -8.79 -4.35
C ILE A 122 8.70 -9.19 -3.54
N GLY A 123 7.85 -10.09 -4.02
CA GLY A 123 6.70 -10.56 -3.25
C GLY A 123 5.82 -11.56 -4.00
N ALA A 124 4.94 -12.25 -3.27
CA ALA A 124 3.93 -13.14 -3.83
C ALA A 124 2.55 -12.47 -3.85
N ARG A 125 1.80 -12.71 -4.93
CA ARG A 125 0.39 -12.33 -5.09
C ARG A 125 -0.57 -13.48 -4.77
N GLY A 126 -0.05 -14.71 -4.69
CA GLY A 126 -0.84 -15.94 -4.66
C GLY A 126 -1.20 -16.42 -6.07
N CYS A 127 -1.78 -17.62 -6.17
CA CYS A 127 -2.19 -18.24 -7.44
C CYS A 127 -1.08 -18.19 -8.52
N ALA A 128 0.16 -18.56 -8.16
CA ALA A 128 1.33 -18.54 -9.04
C ALA A 128 1.73 -17.14 -9.58
N GLY A 129 1.19 -16.05 -9.03
CA GLY A 129 1.55 -14.68 -9.38
C GLY A 129 2.53 -14.05 -8.40
N TYR A 130 3.43 -13.20 -8.92
CA TYR A 130 4.45 -12.51 -8.14
C TYR A 130 4.50 -11.01 -8.45
N LEU A 131 5.17 -10.29 -7.54
CA LEU A 131 5.59 -8.91 -7.70
C LEU A 131 7.07 -8.93 -8.07
N GLY A 132 7.44 -8.26 -9.15
CA GLY A 132 8.82 -8.00 -9.54
C GLY A 132 9.14 -6.51 -9.46
N ILE A 133 10.43 -6.19 -9.37
CA ILE A 133 10.96 -4.84 -9.59
C ILE A 133 12.01 -4.87 -10.69
N MET A 134 11.92 -3.94 -11.62
CA MET A 134 12.89 -3.83 -12.72
C MET A 134 14.17 -3.17 -12.22
N LEU A 135 15.31 -3.86 -12.35
CA LEU A 135 16.63 -3.38 -11.92
C LEU A 135 17.42 -2.70 -13.04
N GLN A 136 17.08 -2.96 -14.31
CA GLN A 136 17.84 -2.54 -15.47
C GLN A 136 16.96 -1.85 -16.53
N GLY A 137 17.60 -1.16 -17.47
CA GLY A 137 16.91 -0.55 -18.61
C GLY A 137 16.10 0.70 -18.25
N LYS A 138 15.21 1.08 -19.17
CA LYS A 138 14.47 2.37 -19.12
C LYS A 138 13.35 2.38 -18.09
N ASP A 139 12.84 1.22 -17.73
CA ASP A 139 11.76 1.03 -16.76
C ASP A 139 12.30 0.66 -15.36
N LYS A 140 13.60 0.89 -15.11
CA LYS A 140 14.23 0.64 -13.81
C LYS A 140 13.47 1.34 -12.68
N GLY A 141 13.20 0.61 -11.59
CA GLY A 141 12.45 1.09 -10.43
C GLY A 141 10.96 0.81 -10.47
N ARG A 142 10.41 0.42 -11.62
CA ARG A 142 9.00 0.08 -11.76
C ARG A 142 8.69 -1.30 -11.22
N VAL A 143 7.55 -1.41 -10.56
CA VAL A 143 6.98 -2.68 -10.14
C VAL A 143 6.24 -3.32 -11.32
N LEU A 144 6.29 -4.65 -11.38
CA LEU A 144 5.61 -5.44 -12.39
C LEU A 144 5.00 -6.70 -11.77
N TYR A 145 4.00 -7.24 -12.46
CA TYR A 145 3.29 -8.45 -12.12
C TYR A 145 3.79 -9.57 -13.02
N THR A 146 4.35 -10.61 -12.42
CA THR A 146 4.87 -11.80 -13.12
C THR A 146 4.14 -13.06 -12.66
N TYR A 147 4.39 -14.18 -13.33
CA TYR A 147 3.75 -15.47 -13.11
C TYR A 147 4.79 -16.59 -13.19
N ASP A 148 4.54 -17.74 -12.55
CA ASP A 148 5.39 -18.93 -12.70
C ASP A 148 5.45 -19.38 -14.17
N GLU A 149 4.31 -19.34 -14.88
CA GLU A 149 4.26 -19.74 -16.28
C GLU A 149 4.52 -18.56 -17.22
N MET A 150 5.60 -18.65 -18.02
CA MET A 150 5.94 -17.70 -19.09
C MET A 150 4.85 -17.55 -20.17
N GLU A 151 3.84 -18.43 -20.20
CA GLU A 151 2.67 -18.28 -21.07
C GLU A 151 1.82 -17.06 -20.70
N TYR A 152 1.84 -16.65 -19.42
CA TYR A 152 1.14 -15.46 -18.97
C TYR A 152 2.05 -14.23 -19.06
N PRO A 153 1.67 -13.19 -19.80
CA PRO A 153 2.51 -12.02 -19.98
C PRO A 153 2.67 -11.23 -18.68
N ALA A 154 3.90 -10.83 -18.40
CA ALA A 154 4.16 -9.86 -17.36
C ALA A 154 3.59 -8.48 -17.73
N SER A 155 3.16 -7.72 -16.74
CA SER A 155 2.67 -6.34 -16.93
C SER A 155 3.21 -5.40 -15.86
N PHE A 156 3.46 -4.15 -16.22
CA PHE A 156 3.89 -3.15 -15.24
C PHE A 156 2.71 -2.66 -14.40
N ALA A 157 3.00 -2.29 -13.16
CA ALA A 157 2.12 -1.43 -12.39
C ALA A 157 2.00 -0.05 -13.05
N ASP A 158 0.92 0.66 -12.72
CA ASP A 158 0.62 1.97 -13.29
C ASP A 158 1.65 3.01 -12.85
N GLU A 159 2.20 2.86 -11.65
CA GLU A 159 3.20 3.73 -11.07
C GLU A 159 4.60 3.54 -11.69
N ASN A 160 5.35 4.64 -11.73
CA ASN A 160 6.70 4.65 -12.31
C ASN A 160 7.81 4.40 -11.28
N HIS A 161 7.50 4.50 -9.99
CA HIS A 161 8.46 4.33 -8.90
C HIS A 161 7.90 3.39 -7.83
N PHE A 162 8.80 2.65 -7.17
CA PHE A 162 8.43 1.70 -6.12
C PHE A 162 7.68 2.35 -4.95
N LEU A 163 8.12 3.54 -4.51
CA LEU A 163 7.47 4.21 -3.37
C LEU A 163 6.08 4.72 -3.74
N ASP A 164 5.87 5.28 -4.94
CA ASP A 164 4.53 5.65 -5.42
C ASP A 164 3.58 4.44 -5.41
N TRP A 165 4.05 3.29 -5.90
CA TRP A 165 3.28 2.04 -5.88
C TRP A 165 2.94 1.58 -4.45
N TYR A 166 3.90 1.69 -3.53
CA TYR A 166 3.72 1.29 -2.14
C TYR A 166 2.78 2.24 -1.39
N GLU A 167 2.88 3.55 -1.63
CA GLU A 167 2.00 4.58 -1.07
C GLU A 167 0.56 4.43 -1.58
N ASN A 168 0.38 4.20 -2.89
CA ASN A 168 -0.95 3.93 -3.46
C ASN A 168 -1.62 2.70 -2.83
N TRP A 169 -0.85 1.67 -2.46
CA TRP A 169 -1.39 0.57 -1.67
C TRP A 169 -1.85 1.01 -0.29
N LEU A 170 -1.05 1.78 0.45
CA LEU A 170 -1.42 2.29 1.77
C LEU A 170 -2.69 3.16 1.70
N ASP A 171 -2.78 4.01 0.67
CA ASP A 171 -3.95 4.86 0.42
C ASP A 171 -5.19 4.02 0.13
N SER A 172 -5.07 2.99 -0.72
CA SER A 172 -6.19 2.09 -1.00
C SER A 172 -6.74 1.39 0.26
N ILE A 173 -5.91 1.20 1.30
CA ILE A 173 -6.36 0.70 2.61
C ILE A 173 -7.04 1.81 3.41
N ASN A 174 -6.46 3.01 3.43
CA ASN A 174 -6.97 4.13 4.21
C ASN A 174 -8.34 4.62 3.72
N PHE A 175 -8.54 4.62 2.40
CA PHE A 175 -9.78 5.00 1.72
C PHE A 175 -10.72 3.82 1.47
N GLY A 176 -10.33 2.60 1.83
CA GLY A 176 -11.24 1.44 1.88
C GLY A 176 -11.38 0.66 0.57
N ASP A 177 -10.79 1.11 -0.54
CA ASP A 177 -10.78 0.40 -1.82
C ASP A 177 -10.25 -1.02 -1.72
N ALA A 178 -9.16 -1.22 -0.97
CA ALA A 178 -8.55 -2.53 -0.77
C ALA A 178 -9.47 -3.49 -0.01
N ILE A 179 -10.26 -2.97 0.94
CA ILE A 179 -11.22 -3.76 1.73
C ILE A 179 -12.42 -4.12 0.85
N GLN A 180 -12.94 -3.18 0.04
CA GLN A 180 -14.02 -3.48 -0.91
C GLN A 180 -13.62 -4.57 -1.91
N LYS A 181 -12.39 -4.50 -2.45
CA LYS A 181 -11.87 -5.48 -3.42
C LYS A 181 -11.65 -6.86 -2.80
N ALA A 182 -11.28 -6.93 -1.52
CA ALA A 182 -10.99 -8.19 -0.84
C ALA A 182 -12.24 -8.87 -0.27
N GLY A 183 -13.25 -8.11 0.13
CA GLY A 183 -14.38 -8.65 0.86
C GLY A 183 -15.32 -9.51 -0.01
N SER A 184 -15.87 -10.55 0.60
CA SER A 184 -16.80 -11.48 -0.04
C SER A 184 -18.20 -10.91 -0.30
N HIS A 185 -18.48 -9.71 0.23
CA HIS A 185 -19.77 -9.05 0.12
C HIS A 185 -19.72 -8.02 -0.99
N THR A 186 -20.48 -8.26 -2.06
CA THR A 186 -20.62 -7.32 -3.18
C THR A 186 -21.67 -6.27 -2.82
N ILE A 187 -21.28 -5.25 -2.07
CA ILE A 187 -22.14 -4.09 -1.83
C ILE A 187 -22.21 -3.28 -3.13
N GLN A 188 -23.41 -3.06 -3.63
CA GLN A 188 -23.59 -2.41 -4.94
C GLN A 188 -23.68 -0.89 -4.85
N ASN A 189 -24.08 -0.35 -3.70
CA ASN A 189 -24.26 1.08 -3.52
C ASN A 189 -24.19 1.55 -2.05
N GLU A 190 -24.13 2.86 -1.89
CA GLU A 190 -24.06 3.57 -0.61
C GLU A 190 -25.21 3.21 0.35
N GLU A 191 -26.44 3.10 -0.13
CA GLU A 191 -27.62 2.85 0.71
C GLU A 191 -27.59 1.45 1.31
N GLU A 192 -27.17 0.45 0.54
CA GLU A 192 -26.95 -0.90 1.03
C GLU A 192 -25.88 -0.93 2.14
N CYS A 193 -24.79 -0.18 1.96
CA CYS A 193 -23.73 -0.07 2.96
C CYS A 193 -24.21 0.56 4.29
N ILE A 194 -25.01 1.62 4.21
CA ILE A 194 -25.61 2.26 5.38
C ILE A 194 -26.60 1.34 6.08
N ASN A 195 -27.50 0.70 5.33
CA ASN A 195 -28.45 -0.25 5.90
C ASN A 195 -27.72 -1.42 6.57
N TRP A 196 -26.64 -1.87 5.94
CA TRP A 196 -25.78 -2.88 6.53
C TRP A 196 -25.20 -2.39 7.84
N PHE A 197 -24.54 -1.23 7.89
CA PHE A 197 -24.01 -0.63 9.12
C PHE A 197 -25.06 -0.52 10.24
N LEU A 198 -26.25 -0.01 9.93
CA LEU A 198 -27.33 0.19 10.90
C LEU A 198 -27.90 -1.12 11.45
N SER A 199 -27.87 -2.19 10.66
CA SER A 199 -28.38 -3.51 11.07
C SER A 199 -27.46 -4.27 12.04
N ARG A 200 -26.22 -3.81 12.27
CA ARG A 200 -25.19 -4.56 12.99
C ARG A 200 -25.01 -4.09 14.42
N THR A 201 -24.89 -5.06 15.32
CA THR A 201 -24.54 -4.84 16.73
C THR A 201 -23.06 -5.09 16.98
N GLU A 202 -22.48 -6.08 16.30
CA GLU A 202 -21.08 -6.49 16.42
C GLU A 202 -20.12 -5.43 15.86
N ARG A 203 -19.10 -5.07 16.66
CA ARG A 203 -18.05 -4.11 16.28
C ARG A 203 -17.43 -4.45 14.93
N TYR A 204 -17.16 -5.74 14.69
CA TYR A 204 -16.55 -6.22 13.46
C TYR A 204 -17.31 -5.74 12.22
N TRP A 205 -18.59 -6.11 12.09
CA TRP A 205 -19.38 -5.74 10.92
C TRP A 205 -19.64 -4.24 10.83
N LYS A 206 -19.72 -3.53 11.97
CA LYS A 206 -19.76 -2.07 11.95
C LYS A 206 -18.53 -1.48 11.27
N LEU A 207 -17.32 -1.89 11.65
CA LEU A 207 -16.10 -1.34 11.04
C LEU A 207 -15.93 -1.76 9.59
N VAL A 208 -16.27 -3.00 9.23
CA VAL A 208 -16.23 -3.47 7.83
C VAL A 208 -17.18 -2.64 6.97
N SER A 209 -18.43 -2.45 7.41
CA SER A 209 -19.39 -1.61 6.67
C SER A 209 -18.93 -0.15 6.54
N LEU A 210 -18.34 0.44 7.58
CA LEU A 210 -17.78 1.80 7.51
C LEU A 210 -16.56 1.87 6.58
N ALA A 211 -15.73 0.83 6.53
CA ALA A 211 -14.61 0.75 5.59
C ALA A 211 -15.09 0.68 4.13
N TYR A 212 -16.16 -0.08 3.85
CA TYR A 212 -16.80 -0.05 2.53
C TYR A 212 -17.35 1.35 2.21
N LEU A 213 -17.99 2.02 3.16
CA LEU A 213 -18.55 3.35 2.94
C LEU A 213 -17.48 4.41 2.61
N LYS A 214 -16.24 4.24 3.09
CA LYS A 214 -15.12 5.14 2.77
C LYS A 214 -14.71 5.12 1.31
N GLY A 215 -14.86 3.99 0.62
CA GLY A 215 -14.44 3.86 -0.78
C GLY A 215 -15.40 4.51 -1.79
N PHE A 216 -16.45 5.20 -1.33
CA PHE A 216 -17.30 6.01 -2.21
C PHE A 216 -16.72 7.41 -2.35
N GLU A 217 -16.54 7.87 -3.59
CA GLU A 217 -16.00 9.21 -3.89
C GLU A 217 -16.80 10.34 -3.21
N LYS A 218 -18.13 10.18 -3.12
CA LYS A 218 -19.01 11.13 -2.45
C LYS A 218 -20.19 10.42 -1.80
N LEU A 219 -20.53 10.85 -0.58
CA LEU A 219 -21.72 10.41 0.13
C LEU A 219 -22.90 11.36 -0.06
N SER A 220 -24.11 10.81 -0.05
CA SER A 220 -25.33 11.59 -0.02
C SER A 220 -25.52 12.33 1.32
N ASN A 221 -26.20 13.48 1.27
CA ASN A 221 -26.59 14.23 2.47
C ASN A 221 -27.43 13.39 3.45
N ARG A 222 -28.15 12.37 2.96
CA ARG A 222 -28.92 11.44 3.79
C ARG A 222 -27.98 10.58 4.63
N SER A 223 -26.98 9.97 4.01
CA SER A 223 -26.01 9.12 4.72
C SER A 223 -25.13 9.92 5.67
N ILE A 224 -24.70 11.13 5.29
CA ILE A 224 -23.98 12.04 6.18
C ILE A 224 -24.79 12.33 7.45
N LYS A 225 -26.08 12.68 7.31
CA LYS A 225 -26.97 12.92 8.46
C LYS A 225 -27.13 11.68 9.34
N ILE A 226 -27.25 10.50 8.75
CA ILE A 226 -27.33 9.23 9.49
C ILE A 226 -26.04 9.02 10.29
N LEU A 227 -24.88 9.20 9.66
CA LEU A 227 -23.58 9.06 10.31
C LEU A 227 -23.41 10.06 11.46
N GLN A 228 -23.80 11.33 11.29
CA GLN A 228 -23.78 12.33 12.36
C GLN A 228 -24.62 11.88 13.56
N GLN A 229 -25.86 11.46 13.35
CA GLN A 229 -26.74 10.97 14.42
C GLN A 229 -26.18 9.72 15.11
N LYS A 230 -25.55 8.83 14.34
CA LYS A 230 -24.90 7.64 14.87
C LYS A 230 -23.64 7.99 15.66
N TYR A 231 -22.84 8.97 15.25
CA TYR A 231 -21.69 9.45 16.01
C TYR A 231 -22.07 9.91 17.42
N ASP A 232 -23.16 10.68 17.54
CA ASP A 232 -23.61 11.26 18.81
C ASP A 232 -24.15 10.19 19.79
N THR A 233 -24.62 9.06 19.27
CA THR A 233 -25.21 7.97 20.06
C THR A 233 -24.31 6.74 20.21
N GLU A 234 -23.21 6.66 19.47
CA GLU A 234 -22.29 5.53 19.51
C GLU A 234 -21.41 5.60 20.75
N THR A 235 -21.30 4.47 21.44
CA THR A 235 -20.50 4.31 22.67
C THR A 235 -19.18 3.60 22.40
N ASP A 236 -19.09 2.90 21.27
CA ASP A 236 -17.86 2.27 20.84
C ASP A 236 -16.92 3.31 20.23
N GLU A 237 -15.92 3.72 21.00
CA GLU A 237 -14.94 4.74 20.61
C GLU A 237 -14.26 4.46 19.27
N LYS A 238 -14.06 3.19 18.91
CA LYS A 238 -13.41 2.83 17.64
C LYS A 238 -14.36 2.99 16.47
N VAL A 239 -15.62 2.58 16.63
CA VAL A 239 -16.68 2.84 15.62
C VAL A 239 -16.88 4.34 15.47
N LYS A 240 -16.93 5.08 16.58
CA LYS A 240 -17.10 6.53 16.62
C LYS A 240 -15.99 7.26 15.87
N LEU A 241 -14.73 6.85 16.05
CA LEU A 241 -13.60 7.35 15.26
C LEU A 241 -13.73 7.04 13.76
N TYR A 242 -14.17 5.85 13.38
CA TYR A 242 -14.38 5.50 11.96
C TYR A 242 -15.49 6.32 11.32
N ILE A 243 -16.58 6.59 12.05
CA ILE A 243 -17.63 7.51 11.61
C ILE A 243 -17.04 8.91 11.41
N LEU A 244 -16.28 9.43 12.38
CA LEU A 244 -15.66 10.75 12.27
C LEU A 244 -14.68 10.85 11.10
N ASN A 245 -13.88 9.81 10.82
CA ASN A 245 -13.03 9.73 9.63
C ASN A 245 -13.82 9.98 8.33
N ILE A 246 -15.00 9.36 8.20
CA ILE A 246 -15.87 9.53 7.03
C ILE A 246 -16.48 10.94 7.00
N LEU A 247 -16.92 11.45 8.15
CA LEU A 247 -17.48 12.79 8.25
C LEU A 247 -16.45 13.88 7.95
N THR A 248 -15.19 13.72 8.36
CA THR A 248 -14.09 14.61 7.98
C THR A 248 -13.93 14.65 6.46
N MET A 249 -13.92 13.48 5.83
CA MET A 249 -13.69 13.34 4.38
C MET A 249 -14.78 13.97 3.52
N HIS A 250 -16.04 13.89 3.95
CA HIS A 250 -17.18 14.31 3.12
C HIS A 250 -17.96 15.53 3.62
N ASP A 251 -17.73 15.96 4.86
CA ASP A 251 -18.53 16.99 5.54
C ASP A 251 -17.72 17.74 6.62
N TYR A 252 -16.48 18.12 6.30
CA TYR A 252 -15.52 18.72 7.23
C TYR A 252 -16.09 19.90 8.05
N ASP A 253 -16.64 20.92 7.38
CA ASP A 253 -17.03 22.19 8.02
C ASP A 253 -18.08 21.97 9.14
N ASN A 254 -19.02 21.04 8.95
CA ASN A 254 -20.07 20.75 9.92
C ASN A 254 -19.59 19.84 11.08
N ASN A 255 -18.36 19.31 11.00
CA ASN A 255 -17.82 18.37 11.99
C ASN A 255 -16.52 18.87 12.64
N ILE A 256 -16.13 20.13 12.40
CA ILE A 256 -14.92 20.74 12.98
C ILE A 256 -14.90 20.68 14.51
N GLU A 257 -16.03 20.89 15.18
CA GLU A 257 -16.11 20.81 16.65
C GLU A 257 -15.82 19.40 17.17
N LYS A 258 -16.28 18.37 16.44
CA LYS A 258 -16.00 16.96 16.77
C LYS A 258 -14.51 16.65 16.60
N LEU A 259 -13.85 17.27 15.62
CA LEU A 259 -12.39 17.16 15.43
C LEU A 259 -11.61 17.88 16.53
N ILE A 260 -12.06 19.05 16.97
CA ILE A 260 -11.45 19.75 18.10
C ILE A 260 -11.51 18.86 19.36
N GLN A 261 -12.65 18.22 19.62
CA GLN A 261 -12.78 17.27 20.74
C GLN A 261 -11.83 16.07 20.63
N LEU A 262 -11.57 15.58 19.41
CA LEU A 262 -10.67 14.44 19.18
C LEU A 262 -9.22 14.72 19.62
N GLN A 263 -8.83 15.99 19.84
CA GLN A 263 -7.48 16.36 20.30
C GLN A 263 -7.09 15.74 21.65
N GLU A 264 -8.07 15.34 22.46
CA GLU A 264 -7.84 14.54 23.68
C GLU A 264 -7.14 13.19 23.37
N LYS A 265 -7.21 12.74 22.11
CA LYS A 265 -6.49 11.59 21.54
C LYS A 265 -5.57 12.08 20.41
N PRO A 266 -4.37 12.61 20.73
CA PRO A 266 -3.53 13.34 19.77
C PRO A 266 -3.23 12.57 18.48
N LEU A 267 -2.89 11.28 18.59
CA LEU A 267 -2.60 10.47 17.40
C LEU A 267 -3.82 10.27 16.52
N ASP A 268 -5.01 10.05 17.09
CA ASP A 268 -6.24 9.88 16.31
C ASP A 268 -6.63 11.20 15.63
N PHE A 269 -6.49 12.32 16.33
CA PHE A 269 -6.69 13.66 15.78
C PHE A 269 -5.76 13.96 14.61
N LEU A 270 -4.45 13.81 14.83
CA LEU A 270 -3.44 14.11 13.81
C LEU A 270 -3.59 13.18 12.60
N ARG A 271 -3.87 11.88 12.81
CA ARG A 271 -4.09 10.92 11.73
C ARG A 271 -5.34 11.23 10.93
N ASN A 272 -6.43 11.57 11.62
CA ASN A 272 -7.67 11.94 10.94
C ASN A 272 -7.45 13.18 10.06
N LEU A 273 -6.83 14.22 10.60
CA LEU A 273 -6.58 15.47 9.87
C LEU A 273 -5.67 15.25 8.66
N HIS A 274 -4.51 14.61 8.85
CA HIS A 274 -3.53 14.42 7.79
C HIS A 274 -4.05 13.52 6.66
N VAL A 275 -4.79 12.45 6.99
CA VAL A 275 -5.26 11.47 6.00
C VAL A 275 -6.54 11.95 5.30
N PHE A 276 -7.48 12.56 6.01
CA PHE A 276 -8.82 12.86 5.48
C PHE A 276 -9.11 14.33 5.23
N ALA A 277 -8.27 15.24 5.72
CA ALA A 277 -8.42 16.68 5.53
C ALA A 277 -7.07 17.39 5.48
N LYS A 278 -6.12 16.82 4.71
CA LYS A 278 -4.73 17.31 4.59
C LYS A 278 -4.66 18.81 4.33
N GLU A 279 -5.46 19.30 3.38
CA GLU A 279 -5.54 20.72 3.00
C GLU A 279 -6.13 21.63 4.09
N LYS A 280 -6.77 21.05 5.11
CA LYS A 280 -7.34 21.77 6.26
C LYS A 280 -6.44 21.74 7.49
N THR A 281 -5.25 21.15 7.39
CA THR A 281 -4.27 21.11 8.49
C THR A 281 -3.92 22.52 8.98
N ILE A 282 -3.96 23.51 8.08
CA ILE A 282 -3.72 24.92 8.40
C ILE A 282 -4.72 25.49 9.42
N ASP A 283 -5.96 25.00 9.44
CA ASP A 283 -7.00 25.45 10.38
C ASP A 283 -6.64 25.10 11.83
N PHE A 284 -5.74 24.14 12.04
CA PHE A 284 -5.35 23.60 13.34
C PHE A 284 -3.91 23.92 13.75
N GLN A 285 -3.24 24.88 13.10
CA GLN A 285 -1.84 25.21 13.40
C GLN A 285 -1.58 25.50 14.89
N GLN A 286 -2.48 26.19 15.57
CA GLN A 286 -2.29 26.52 16.99
C GLN A 286 -2.36 25.26 17.86
N GLN A 287 -3.32 24.38 17.58
CA GLN A 287 -3.52 23.14 18.31
C GLN A 287 -2.37 22.16 18.03
N ILE A 288 -1.88 22.07 16.80
CA ILE A 288 -0.68 21.30 16.43
C ILE A 288 0.55 21.81 17.20
N LYS A 289 0.75 23.13 17.29
CA LYS A 289 1.84 23.72 18.09
C LYS A 289 1.71 23.40 19.57
N GLN A 290 0.49 23.44 20.12
CA GLN A 290 0.22 23.07 21.51
C GLN A 290 0.52 21.58 21.76
N LEU A 291 0.05 20.68 20.88
CA LEU A 291 0.36 19.26 20.96
C LEU A 291 1.86 19.00 20.92
N LYS A 292 2.61 19.69 20.05
CA LYS A 292 4.07 19.60 19.97
C LYS A 292 4.76 19.98 21.28
N ALA A 293 4.27 21.02 21.96
CA ALA A 293 4.82 21.43 23.25
C ALA A 293 4.48 20.43 24.36
N THR A 294 3.22 19.99 24.42
CA THR A 294 2.70 19.08 25.46
C THR A 294 3.31 17.69 25.39
N TYR A 295 3.48 17.14 24.18
CA TYR A 295 3.92 15.76 23.95
C TYR A 295 5.37 15.68 23.44
N SER A 296 6.22 16.62 23.86
CA SER A 296 7.62 16.73 23.36
C SER A 296 8.52 15.53 23.69
N GLU A 297 8.13 14.70 24.65
CA GLU A 297 8.85 13.47 25.03
C GLU A 297 8.22 12.19 24.44
N ASP A 298 7.03 12.28 23.82
CA ASP A 298 6.37 11.14 23.19
C ASP A 298 6.90 10.96 21.77
N GLN A 299 7.75 9.95 21.56
CA GLN A 299 8.44 9.73 20.30
C GLN A 299 7.49 9.53 19.11
N ASP A 300 6.36 8.84 19.31
CA ASP A 300 5.41 8.55 18.25
C ASP A 300 4.70 9.83 17.81
N ILE A 301 4.25 10.64 18.78
CA ILE A 301 3.58 11.91 18.50
C ILE A 301 4.56 12.91 17.89
N VAL A 302 5.80 12.99 18.40
CA VAL A 302 6.84 13.89 17.86
C VAL A 302 7.21 13.54 16.43
N MET A 303 7.39 12.24 16.13
CA MET A 303 7.69 11.77 14.78
C MET A 303 6.56 12.16 13.81
N TYR A 304 5.31 11.89 14.22
CA TYR A 304 4.14 12.16 13.39
C TYR A 304 3.90 13.67 13.19
N LEU A 305 4.10 14.48 14.23
CA LEU A 305 4.01 15.94 14.14
C LEU A 305 5.11 16.52 13.24
N THR A 306 6.32 15.99 13.29
CA THR A 306 7.43 16.44 12.42
C THR A 306 7.07 16.19 10.96
N TYR A 307 6.55 15.01 10.66
CA TYR A 307 6.10 14.65 9.30
C TYR A 307 4.97 15.56 8.78
N ILE A 308 3.88 15.71 9.55
CA ILE A 308 2.75 16.58 9.19
C ILE A 308 3.20 18.03 8.98
N THR A 309 3.99 18.58 9.90
CA THR A 309 4.35 19.99 9.85
C THR A 309 5.29 20.32 8.70
N GLN A 310 6.17 19.40 8.31
CA GLN A 310 7.07 19.61 7.18
C GLN A 310 6.33 19.49 5.84
N LEU A 311 5.41 18.52 5.69
CA LEU A 311 4.72 18.30 4.42
C LEU A 311 3.49 19.19 4.20
N ASP A 312 2.70 19.43 5.24
CA ASP A 312 1.39 20.08 5.08
C ASP A 312 1.46 21.61 5.26
N LEU A 313 2.53 22.13 5.88
CA LEU A 313 2.70 23.58 6.09
C LEU A 313 3.72 24.22 5.14
N GLU A 314 4.63 23.45 4.52
CA GLU A 314 5.58 23.98 3.54
C GLU A 314 5.01 24.00 2.11
N ASN A 315 3.93 23.25 1.84
CA ASN A 315 3.29 23.14 0.53
C ASN A 315 1.97 23.96 0.39
N ASN A 316 1.64 24.80 1.37
CA ASN A 316 0.50 25.71 1.40
C ASN A 316 0.95 27.19 1.46
#